data_AF-A0A4P6K2F5-F1
#
_entry.id   AF-A0A4P6K2F5-F1
#
_cell.length_a   1.000
_cell.length_b   1.000
_cell.length_c   1.000
_cell.angle_alpha   90.00
_cell.angle_beta   90.00
_cell.angle_gamma   90.00
#
_symmetry.space_group_name_H-M   'P 1'
#
loop_
_entity.id
_entity.type
_entity.pdbx_description
1 polymer ?
#
loop_
_entity_poly.entity_id
_entity_poly.type
_entity_poly.pdbx_seq_one_letter_code
_entity_poly.pdbx_strand_id
1 'polypeptide(L)'
;MKLQPEAPQRPGKRTWPLQRSLLLCISWTMLFCGLPIILGACLPGSKPAGGNGGGNQALPTMASDTPTPAASPTATPKPITLQTTGCPADLNINWDNLVGAQANVSKVQKVICGSLQGSGSVNALIDLRYYSADSRLDFFVYKDLSNNPTKLFTVQGLHNGDAQISPTGTIITAEVGAKDNGQNTPDIFKEYQWMPDNGNFEQVLFPGIYPDVTHYQAEQSQSQLNSSITTGSSRENWRKTFFGVPTMMAKTLFHWSTATITTKTVSYRTATGSYAVAVTNTGPGGGGFIAYMFRLDSNQESNIFEVMKITTLDDATMLSNPATGLQVINPAKIEGTASVSSGVVGRVVIYTDTYSSVGDSGPINGTGSTSFSKAVNYQLNASGLQEGIVIFYSTNQNNMLIVNQVSMAKVLLTS
;
A
#
# COMPACT_ATOMS: atom_id res chain seq x y z
N MET A 1 -30.62 36.25 53.50
CA MET A 1 -29.19 35.88 53.35
C MET A 1 -28.82 36.14 51.89
N LYS A 2 -28.10 37.23 51.63
CA LYS A 2 -27.66 37.66 50.29
C LYS A 2 -26.30 37.01 49.99
N LEU A 3 -26.22 36.25 48.90
CA LEU A 3 -24.96 35.71 48.38
C LEU A 3 -24.31 36.77 47.46
N GLN A 4 -23.09 37.19 47.79
CA GLN A 4 -22.23 38.05 46.98
C GLN A 4 -21.49 37.21 45.91
N PRO A 5 -21.33 37.71 44.68
CA PRO A 5 -20.51 37.06 43.66
C PRO A 5 -19.03 37.47 43.76
N GLU A 6 -18.13 36.47 43.69
CA GLU A 6 -16.68 36.64 43.54
C GLU A 6 -16.29 37.11 42.12
N ALA A 7 -15.31 38.00 42.05
CA ALA A 7 -14.80 38.62 40.83
C ALA A 7 -13.67 37.79 40.17
N PRO A 8 -13.46 37.92 38.84
CA PRO A 8 -12.49 37.11 38.10
C PRO A 8 -11.05 37.61 38.24
N GLN A 9 -10.12 36.71 38.57
CA GLN A 9 -8.68 36.98 38.58
C GLN A 9 -8.08 36.97 37.17
N ARG A 10 -7.27 37.99 36.86
CA ARG A 10 -6.50 38.13 35.61
C ARG A 10 -5.22 37.27 35.66
N PRO A 11 -4.87 36.51 34.61
CA PRO A 11 -3.57 35.85 34.52
C PRO A 11 -2.46 36.84 34.13
N GLY A 12 -1.38 36.82 34.92
CA GLY A 12 -0.21 37.69 34.81
C GLY A 12 0.70 37.40 33.61
N LYS A 13 1.28 38.49 33.09
CA LYS A 13 2.30 38.49 32.03
C LYS A 13 3.59 37.85 32.54
N ARG A 14 4.05 36.77 31.89
CA ARG A 14 5.42 36.26 32.05
C ARG A 14 6.31 36.81 30.93
N THR A 15 7.24 37.66 31.32
CA THR A 15 8.39 38.12 30.53
C THR A 15 9.48 37.04 30.58
N TRP A 16 9.98 36.61 29.42
CA TRP A 16 11.22 35.83 29.32
C TRP A 16 12.32 36.69 28.69
N PRO A 17 13.57 36.59 29.20
CA PRO A 17 14.64 37.52 28.86
C PRO A 17 15.25 37.23 27.48
N LEU A 18 15.53 38.31 26.76
CA LEU A 18 16.52 38.34 25.69
C LEU A 18 17.89 37.99 26.26
N GLN A 19 18.56 36.99 25.69
CA GLN A 19 20.01 36.90 25.80
C GLN A 19 20.63 36.63 24.42
N ARG A 20 21.47 37.60 24.05
CA ARG A 20 22.29 37.68 22.85
C ARG A 20 23.32 36.55 22.84
N SER A 21 23.53 35.92 21.69
CA SER A 21 24.85 35.46 21.26
C SER A 21 24.89 35.42 19.73
N LEU A 22 25.51 36.48 19.20
CA LEU A 22 25.94 36.64 17.82
C LEU A 22 27.42 36.22 17.76
N LEU A 23 27.87 35.76 16.59
CA LEU A 23 29.25 35.38 16.21
C LEU A 23 29.74 33.97 16.58
N LEU A 24 29.65 33.06 15.60
CA LEU A 24 30.87 32.49 15.01
C LEU A 24 30.61 32.05 13.56
N CYS A 25 31.52 32.54 12.74
CA CYS A 25 31.51 32.59 11.29
C CYS A 25 32.15 31.33 10.67
N ILE A 26 31.75 31.05 9.43
CA ILE A 26 32.60 30.70 8.28
C ILE A 26 33.45 29.42 8.44
N SER A 27 33.07 28.38 7.71
CA SER A 27 33.92 27.60 6.78
C SER A 27 33.15 26.32 6.40
N TRP A 28 33.58 25.59 5.37
CA TRP A 28 33.02 24.35 4.82
C TRP A 28 32.10 24.53 3.61
N THR A 29 32.65 25.19 2.61
CA THR A 29 32.37 24.87 1.20
C THR A 29 33.73 24.78 0.49
N MET A 30 33.89 23.79 -0.38
CA MET A 30 35.05 23.50 -1.26
C MET A 30 36.22 22.70 -0.66
N LEU A 31 36.20 21.38 -0.88
CA LEU A 31 37.38 20.67 -1.40
C LEU A 31 36.94 19.49 -2.29
N PHE A 32 36.81 19.79 -3.59
CA PHE A 32 36.99 18.83 -4.68
C PHE A 32 38.46 18.39 -4.70
N CYS A 33 38.75 17.10 -4.95
CA CYS A 33 39.77 16.65 -5.92
C CYS A 33 40.04 15.14 -5.87
N GLY A 34 39.88 14.49 -7.04
CA GLY A 34 40.56 13.24 -7.45
C GLY A 34 39.99 11.93 -6.91
N LEU A 35 39.85 10.84 -7.66
CA LEU A 35 40.35 10.41 -8.98
C LEU A 35 39.63 9.05 -9.31
N PRO A 36 39.89 8.33 -10.41
CA PRO A 36 39.18 8.41 -11.69
C PRO A 36 38.53 7.10 -12.18
N ILE A 37 37.85 7.28 -13.31
CA ILE A 37 37.40 6.37 -14.39
C ILE A 37 38.29 5.12 -14.60
N ILE A 38 37.64 3.94 -14.70
CA ILE A 38 38.16 2.80 -15.47
C ILE A 38 37.12 2.42 -16.52
N LEU A 39 37.41 2.81 -17.77
CA LEU A 39 36.83 2.27 -19.00
C LEU A 39 37.84 1.27 -19.55
N GLY A 40 37.44 0.01 -19.66
CA GLY A 40 38.21 -1.07 -20.28
C GLY A 40 37.39 -1.74 -21.37
N ALA A 41 37.59 -1.29 -22.61
CA ALA A 41 37.06 -1.91 -23.81
C ALA A 41 37.90 -3.15 -24.19
N CYS A 42 37.25 -4.23 -24.62
CA CYS A 42 37.85 -5.27 -25.44
C CYS A 42 36.97 -5.50 -26.68
N LEU A 43 37.66 -5.56 -27.82
CA LEU A 43 37.21 -5.45 -29.21
C LEU A 43 36.45 -6.69 -29.73
N PRO A 44 35.63 -6.54 -30.79
CA PRO A 44 35.23 -7.62 -31.69
C PRO A 44 36.26 -7.78 -32.82
N GLY A 45 36.84 -8.98 -32.96
CA GLY A 45 37.76 -9.37 -34.02
C GLY A 45 37.10 -10.26 -35.08
N SER A 46 37.25 -9.85 -36.32
CA SER A 46 36.72 -10.36 -37.59
C SER A 46 37.28 -11.71 -38.10
N LYS A 47 36.42 -12.49 -38.78
CA LYS A 47 36.75 -13.50 -39.84
C LYS A 47 37.43 -12.81 -41.06
N PRO A 48 38.18 -13.45 -41.99
CA PRO A 48 37.79 -14.68 -42.74
C PRO A 48 38.92 -15.60 -43.33
N ALA A 49 38.47 -16.63 -44.08
CA ALA A 49 39.18 -17.50 -45.07
C ALA A 49 40.24 -18.48 -44.50
N GLY A 50 40.36 -19.75 -44.89
CA GLY A 50 39.96 -20.51 -46.09
C GLY A 50 41.16 -21.38 -46.49
N GLY A 51 41.03 -22.70 -46.60
CA GLY A 51 42.15 -23.55 -47.04
C GLY A 51 41.95 -25.06 -46.87
N ASN A 52 41.77 -25.74 -48.01
CA ASN A 52 41.75 -27.19 -48.23
C ASN A 52 42.94 -27.95 -47.63
N GLY A 53 42.69 -29.21 -47.24
CA GLY A 53 43.74 -30.22 -47.08
C GLY A 53 43.15 -31.57 -46.68
N GLY A 54 42.98 -32.46 -47.65
CA GLY A 54 42.46 -33.81 -47.44
C GLY A 54 43.40 -34.73 -46.67
N GLY A 55 42.82 -35.67 -45.95
CA GLY A 55 43.51 -36.77 -45.29
C GLY A 55 42.53 -37.88 -44.94
N ASN A 56 42.61 -38.99 -45.67
CA ASN A 56 41.92 -40.23 -45.34
C ASN A 56 42.39 -40.73 -43.96
N GLN A 57 41.52 -40.79 -42.96
CA GLN A 57 41.72 -41.64 -41.79
C GLN A 57 40.41 -42.28 -41.33
N ALA A 58 40.59 -43.48 -40.79
CA ALA A 58 39.63 -44.56 -40.67
C ALA A 58 38.43 -44.27 -39.76
N LEU A 59 37.34 -44.94 -40.11
CA LEU A 59 36.09 -45.10 -39.38
C LEU A 59 36.33 -45.55 -37.92
N PRO A 60 35.96 -44.76 -36.89
CA PRO A 60 35.74 -45.26 -35.55
C PRO A 60 34.26 -45.57 -35.34
N THR A 61 34.03 -46.80 -34.87
CA THR A 61 32.78 -47.41 -34.44
C THR A 61 31.87 -46.46 -33.65
N MET A 62 30.58 -46.40 -34.04
CA MET A 62 29.53 -45.72 -33.27
C MET A 62 29.40 -46.36 -31.88
N ALA A 63 29.85 -45.65 -30.84
CA ALA A 63 29.37 -45.88 -29.49
C ALA A 63 28.02 -45.17 -29.35
N SER A 64 26.99 -45.95 -29.06
CA SER A 64 25.65 -45.46 -28.71
C SER A 64 25.72 -44.79 -27.34
N ASP A 65 25.99 -43.48 -27.31
CA ASP A 65 25.84 -42.67 -26.11
C ASP A 65 24.36 -42.64 -25.73
N THR A 66 24.05 -43.40 -24.69
CA THR A 66 22.74 -43.35 -24.03
C THR A 66 22.68 -41.99 -23.32
N PRO A 67 21.66 -41.14 -23.55
CA PRO A 67 21.57 -39.86 -22.87
C PRO A 67 21.44 -40.10 -21.37
N THR A 68 22.49 -39.77 -20.61
CA THR A 68 22.44 -39.65 -19.16
C THR A 68 21.34 -38.64 -18.83
N PRO A 69 20.29 -39.01 -18.07
CA PRO A 69 19.31 -38.04 -17.62
C PRO A 69 20.06 -36.97 -16.82
N ALA A 70 20.00 -35.72 -17.27
CA ALA A 70 20.45 -34.60 -16.46
C ALA A 70 19.62 -34.62 -15.17
N ALA A 71 20.25 -35.04 -14.07
CA ALA A 71 19.66 -34.92 -12.75
C ALA A 71 19.48 -33.43 -12.48
N SER A 72 18.27 -32.93 -12.67
CA SER A 72 17.87 -31.63 -12.16
C SER A 72 18.17 -31.62 -10.66
N PRO A 73 18.89 -30.62 -10.12
CA PRO A 73 19.15 -30.57 -8.69
C PRO A 73 17.79 -30.48 -7.99
N THR A 74 17.40 -31.57 -7.31
CA THR A 74 16.28 -31.57 -6.38
C THR A 74 16.65 -30.62 -5.26
N ALA A 75 16.25 -29.35 -5.37
CA ALA A 75 16.38 -28.39 -4.29
C ALA A 75 15.65 -28.97 -3.09
N THR A 76 16.37 -29.32 -2.04
CA THR A 76 15.77 -29.79 -0.79
C THR A 76 14.84 -28.68 -0.28
N PRO A 77 13.52 -28.92 -0.19
CA PRO A 77 12.59 -27.89 0.24
C PRO A 77 12.95 -27.39 1.64
N LYS A 78 12.94 -26.07 1.83
CA LYS A 78 13.18 -25.48 3.16
C LYS A 78 12.12 -26.03 4.13
N PRO A 79 12.51 -26.49 5.34
CA PRO A 79 11.55 -27.04 6.29
C PRO A 79 10.54 -25.97 6.73
N ILE A 80 9.25 -26.34 6.71
CA ILE A 80 8.15 -25.53 7.25
C ILE A 80 7.94 -25.94 8.72
N THR A 81 8.01 -24.95 9.61
CA THR A 81 7.79 -25.12 11.06
C THR A 81 6.46 -24.47 11.43
N LEU A 82 5.62 -25.21 12.16
CA LEU A 82 4.34 -24.71 12.67
C LEU A 82 4.57 -23.63 13.73
N GLN A 83 3.86 -22.51 13.58
CA GLN A 83 3.71 -21.47 14.57
C GLN A 83 2.25 -21.39 15.02
N THR A 84 2.03 -21.22 16.32
CA THR A 84 0.66 -21.10 16.87
C THR A 84 0.60 -19.87 17.76
N THR A 85 -0.43 -19.04 17.60
CA THR A 85 -0.57 -17.77 18.34
C THR A 85 -2.02 -17.53 18.74
N GLY A 86 -2.26 -17.10 19.97
CA GLY A 86 -3.59 -16.77 20.49
C GLY A 86 -4.52 -17.97 20.76
N CYS A 87 -4.08 -19.20 20.49
CA CYS A 87 -4.89 -20.39 20.69
C CYS A 87 -4.92 -20.85 22.16
N PRO A 88 -6.08 -21.30 22.68
CA PRO A 88 -6.17 -21.96 23.98
C PRO A 88 -5.18 -23.13 24.10
N ALA A 89 -4.52 -23.24 25.26
CA ALA A 89 -3.46 -24.21 25.50
C ALA A 89 -3.94 -25.67 25.54
N ASP A 90 -5.24 -25.88 25.77
CA ASP A 90 -5.91 -27.18 25.80
C ASP A 90 -6.37 -27.67 24.42
N LEU A 91 -6.22 -26.86 23.35
CA LEU A 91 -6.51 -27.29 22.00
C LEU A 91 -5.47 -28.29 21.49
N ASN A 92 -5.86 -29.57 21.47
CA ASN A 92 -5.07 -30.65 20.88
C ASN A 92 -5.62 -31.04 19.49
N ILE A 93 -5.42 -30.15 18.52
CA ILE A 93 -5.85 -30.36 17.13
C ILE A 93 -4.65 -30.76 16.27
N ASN A 94 -4.80 -31.83 15.48
CA ASN A 94 -3.88 -32.10 14.39
C ASN A 94 -4.21 -31.19 13.20
N TRP A 95 -3.57 -30.02 13.17
CA TRP A 95 -3.83 -28.98 12.17
C TRP A 95 -3.56 -29.45 10.74
N ASP A 96 -2.47 -30.21 10.53
CA ASP A 96 -2.13 -30.77 9.21
C ASP A 96 -3.25 -31.69 8.71
N ASN A 97 -3.74 -32.60 9.54
CA ASN A 97 -4.86 -33.47 9.16
C ASN A 97 -6.16 -32.68 8.94
N LEU A 98 -6.42 -31.63 9.74
CA LEU A 98 -7.66 -30.85 9.65
C LEU A 98 -7.82 -30.15 8.29
N VAL A 99 -6.72 -29.63 7.74
CA VAL A 99 -6.72 -28.94 6.44
C VAL A 99 -6.33 -29.85 5.26
N GLY A 100 -6.06 -31.14 5.54
CA GLY A 100 -5.67 -32.10 4.51
C GLY A 100 -4.25 -31.86 3.95
N ALA A 101 -3.33 -31.39 4.78
CA ALA A 101 -1.93 -31.24 4.39
C ALA A 101 -1.33 -32.59 3.95
N GLN A 102 -0.49 -32.55 2.92
CA GLN A 102 0.09 -33.76 2.32
C GLN A 102 1.61 -33.79 2.55
N ALA A 103 2.11 -34.92 3.04
CA ALA A 103 3.54 -35.10 3.29
C ALA A 103 4.37 -34.76 2.04
N ASN A 104 5.42 -33.94 2.22
CA ASN A 104 6.31 -33.44 1.18
C ASN A 104 5.66 -32.55 0.10
N VAL A 105 4.37 -32.21 0.24
CA VAL A 105 3.66 -31.33 -0.70
C VAL A 105 3.25 -30.03 -0.01
N SER A 106 2.66 -30.12 1.18
CA SER A 106 2.22 -28.98 1.97
C SER A 106 2.35 -29.23 3.46
N LYS A 107 2.38 -28.16 4.26
CA LYS A 107 2.42 -28.23 5.72
C LYS A 107 1.81 -26.97 6.33
N VAL A 108 1.12 -27.12 7.45
CA VAL A 108 0.63 -25.98 8.21
C VAL A 108 1.82 -25.19 8.74
N GLN A 109 1.90 -23.93 8.33
CA GLN A 109 2.94 -23.00 8.73
C GLN A 109 2.52 -22.21 9.96
N LYS A 110 1.27 -21.78 10.02
CA LYS A 110 0.80 -20.84 11.04
C LYS A 110 -0.65 -21.12 11.40
N VAL A 111 -0.96 -20.99 12.69
CA VAL A 111 -2.32 -21.03 13.22
C VAL A 111 -2.50 -19.83 14.14
N ILE A 112 -3.46 -18.98 13.83
CA ILE A 112 -3.81 -17.81 14.63
C ILE A 112 -5.23 -18.00 15.14
N CYS A 113 -5.41 -18.06 16.46
CA CYS A 113 -6.75 -18.05 17.03
C CYS A 113 -7.15 -16.62 17.43
N GLY A 114 -8.38 -16.25 17.10
CA GLY A 114 -8.92 -14.92 17.36
C GLY A 114 -10.43 -14.86 17.18
N SER A 115 -10.98 -13.68 17.44
CA SER A 115 -12.42 -13.42 17.29
C SER A 115 -12.69 -12.85 15.90
N LEU A 116 -13.12 -13.71 14.97
CA LEU A 116 -13.45 -13.30 13.60
C LEU A 116 -14.96 -13.17 13.36
N GLN A 117 -15.80 -13.82 14.17
CA GLN A 117 -17.26 -13.75 14.08
C GLN A 117 -17.87 -12.76 15.08
N GLY A 118 -17.04 -11.92 15.70
CA GLY A 118 -17.43 -10.97 16.76
C GLY A 118 -17.08 -11.46 18.17
N SER A 119 -17.26 -10.56 19.15
CA SER A 119 -16.78 -10.74 20.53
C SER A 119 -17.23 -12.07 21.14
N GLY A 120 -16.30 -12.80 21.72
CA GLY A 120 -16.53 -14.11 22.36
C GLY A 120 -16.43 -15.31 21.42
N SER A 121 -16.32 -15.11 20.10
CA SER A 121 -15.97 -16.19 19.18
C SER A 121 -14.49 -16.56 19.28
N VAL A 122 -14.19 -17.86 19.15
CA VAL A 122 -12.83 -18.35 18.96
C VAL A 122 -12.79 -19.09 17.63
N ASN A 123 -12.18 -18.45 16.65
CA ASN A 123 -11.93 -18.98 15.33
C ASN A 123 -10.43 -19.24 15.16
N ALA A 124 -10.07 -20.18 14.29
CA ALA A 124 -8.69 -20.39 13.88
C ALA A 124 -8.52 -20.00 12.42
N LEU A 125 -7.59 -19.09 12.13
CA LEU A 125 -7.00 -18.88 10.81
C LEU A 125 -5.81 -19.82 10.68
N ILE A 126 -5.85 -20.74 9.71
CA ILE A 126 -4.84 -21.77 9.49
C ILE A 126 -4.20 -21.55 8.13
N ASP A 127 -2.89 -21.32 8.11
CA ASP A 127 -2.10 -21.12 6.90
C ASP A 127 -1.41 -22.43 6.50
N LEU A 128 -1.76 -22.94 5.32
CA LEU A 128 -1.18 -24.12 4.70
C LEU A 128 -0.21 -23.68 3.60
N ARG A 129 1.08 -23.98 3.78
CA ARG A 129 2.14 -23.59 2.83
C ARG A 129 2.58 -24.79 2.00
N TYR A 130 2.78 -24.58 0.71
CA TYR A 130 3.26 -25.61 -0.23
C TYR A 130 4.78 -25.60 -0.35
N TYR A 131 5.39 -26.79 -0.38
CA TYR A 131 6.81 -26.99 -0.71
C TYR A 131 7.05 -26.80 -2.21
N SER A 132 6.96 -25.55 -2.67
CA SER A 132 7.13 -25.16 -4.07
C SER A 132 8.01 -23.91 -4.17
N ALA A 133 8.62 -23.69 -5.33
CA ALA A 133 9.43 -22.48 -5.58
C ALA A 133 8.59 -21.19 -5.40
N ASP A 134 7.30 -21.27 -5.76
CA ASP A 134 6.33 -20.18 -5.67
C ASP A 134 5.83 -19.91 -4.24
N SER A 135 6.19 -20.76 -3.26
CA SER A 135 5.81 -20.63 -1.85
C SER A 135 4.30 -20.35 -1.66
N ARG A 136 3.44 -21.01 -2.43
CA ARG A 136 1.97 -20.76 -2.41
C ARG A 136 1.39 -21.02 -1.02
N LEU A 137 0.42 -20.19 -0.63
CA LEU A 137 -0.33 -20.32 0.62
C LEU A 137 -1.82 -20.44 0.34
N ASP A 138 -2.42 -21.42 0.99
CA ASP A 138 -3.86 -21.49 1.21
C ASP A 138 -4.11 -21.12 2.66
N PHE A 139 -5.23 -20.44 2.94
CA PHE A 139 -5.69 -20.30 4.31
C PHE A 139 -7.11 -20.80 4.49
N PHE A 140 -7.40 -21.19 5.72
CA PHE A 140 -8.69 -21.71 6.14
C PHE A 140 -9.12 -21.05 7.44
N VAL A 141 -10.41 -20.78 7.57
CA VAL A 141 -11.02 -20.33 8.81
C VAL A 141 -11.87 -21.44 9.38
N TYR A 142 -11.63 -21.80 10.63
CA TYR A 142 -12.43 -22.79 11.35
C TYR A 142 -13.07 -22.17 12.60
N LYS A 143 -14.22 -22.71 12.99
CA LYS A 143 -14.87 -22.48 14.28
C LYS A 143 -15.06 -23.79 15.04
N ASP A 144 -15.58 -23.70 16.25
CA ASP A 144 -15.97 -24.85 17.08
C ASP A 144 -14.78 -25.80 17.37
N LEU A 145 -13.62 -25.20 17.66
CA LEU A 145 -12.30 -25.86 17.73
C LEU A 145 -12.21 -27.00 18.75
N SER A 146 -12.93 -26.92 19.88
CA SER A 146 -12.81 -27.91 20.97
C SER A 146 -13.51 -29.25 20.69
N ASN A 147 -14.44 -29.30 19.73
CA ASN A 147 -15.26 -30.48 19.49
C ASN A 147 -15.07 -30.98 18.06
N ASN A 148 -15.77 -30.36 17.11
CA ASN A 148 -15.79 -30.74 15.71
C ASN A 148 -15.53 -29.50 14.85
N PRO A 149 -14.25 -29.18 14.57
CA PRO A 149 -13.90 -27.98 13.86
C PRO A 149 -14.63 -27.89 12.51
N THR A 150 -15.37 -26.81 12.31
CA THR A 150 -16.15 -26.57 11.09
C THR A 150 -15.49 -25.48 10.26
N LYS A 151 -15.18 -25.79 8.99
CA LYS A 151 -14.63 -24.81 8.06
C LYS A 151 -15.68 -23.76 7.70
N LEU A 152 -15.34 -22.49 7.90
CA LEU A 152 -16.18 -21.34 7.55
C LEU A 152 -15.78 -20.74 6.21
N PHE A 153 -14.49 -20.63 5.95
CA PHE A 153 -13.97 -19.86 4.82
C PHE A 153 -12.62 -20.37 4.38
N THR A 154 -12.27 -20.13 3.12
CA THR A 154 -10.96 -20.48 2.57
C THR A 154 -10.64 -19.60 1.37
N VAL A 155 -9.36 -19.29 1.22
CA VAL A 155 -8.77 -18.74 0.00
C VAL A 155 -7.54 -19.58 -0.32
N GLN A 156 -7.33 -19.84 -1.60
CA GLN A 156 -6.29 -20.74 -2.06
C GLN A 156 -5.35 -20.05 -3.04
N GLY A 157 -4.11 -20.51 -3.06
CA GLY A 157 -3.15 -20.20 -4.10
C GLY A 157 -2.53 -18.81 -4.02
N LEU A 158 -2.51 -18.17 -2.84
CA LEU A 158 -1.83 -16.88 -2.65
C LEU A 158 -0.34 -17.04 -2.95
N HIS A 159 0.11 -16.40 -4.04
CA HIS A 159 1.49 -16.55 -4.52
C HIS A 159 2.45 -15.81 -3.59
N ASN A 160 3.42 -16.54 -3.03
CA ASN A 160 4.27 -16.08 -1.94
C ASN A 160 3.49 -15.31 -0.84
N GLY A 161 2.28 -15.78 -0.53
CA GLY A 161 1.30 -15.00 0.21
C GLY A 161 1.48 -15.03 1.73
N ASP A 162 0.71 -14.18 2.40
CA ASP A 162 0.56 -14.15 3.86
C ASP A 162 -0.91 -13.88 4.22
N ALA A 163 -1.34 -14.39 5.37
CA ALA A 163 -2.65 -14.14 5.94
C ALA A 163 -2.53 -13.90 7.46
N GLN A 164 -3.26 -12.90 7.94
CA GLN A 164 -3.26 -12.52 9.35
C GLN A 164 -4.66 -12.12 9.82
N ILE A 165 -4.87 -12.15 11.13
CA ILE A 165 -6.05 -11.56 11.77
C ILE A 165 -5.67 -10.14 12.18
N SER A 166 -6.41 -9.14 11.69
CA SER A 166 -6.24 -7.74 12.10
C SER A 166 -6.70 -7.52 13.54
N PRO A 167 -6.26 -6.43 14.20
CA PRO A 167 -6.73 -6.11 15.56
C PRO A 167 -8.25 -5.90 15.67
N THR A 168 -8.92 -5.58 14.56
CA THR A 168 -10.38 -5.40 14.49
C THR A 168 -11.15 -6.68 14.14
N GLY A 169 -10.46 -7.82 14.01
CA GLY A 169 -11.09 -9.12 13.80
C GLY A 169 -11.48 -9.40 12.33
N THR A 170 -10.76 -8.79 11.39
CA THR A 170 -10.85 -9.11 9.95
C THR A 170 -9.65 -9.97 9.52
N ILE A 171 -9.76 -10.60 8.35
CA ILE A 171 -8.65 -11.34 7.75
C ILE A 171 -7.99 -10.44 6.73
N ILE A 172 -6.72 -10.15 6.90
CA ILE A 172 -5.92 -9.34 5.97
C ILE A 172 -4.90 -10.23 5.28
N THR A 173 -4.77 -10.07 3.96
CA THR A 173 -3.90 -10.91 3.14
C THR A 173 -2.96 -10.07 2.30
N ALA A 174 -1.80 -10.65 1.98
CA ALA A 174 -0.86 -10.13 1.01
C ALA A 174 -0.46 -11.24 0.04
N GLU A 175 -0.31 -10.92 -1.25
CA GLU A 175 0.24 -11.85 -2.24
C GLU A 175 1.07 -11.10 -3.28
N VAL A 176 2.00 -11.81 -3.91
CA VAL A 176 2.82 -11.31 -5.01
C VAL A 176 2.04 -11.50 -6.32
N GLY A 177 1.92 -10.43 -7.09
CA GLY A 177 1.21 -10.44 -8.36
C GLY A 177 1.87 -11.28 -9.43
N ALA A 178 1.07 -11.71 -10.41
CA ALA A 178 1.50 -12.65 -11.45
C ALA A 178 2.59 -12.08 -12.39
N LYS A 179 2.79 -10.75 -12.39
CA LYS A 179 3.79 -10.04 -13.20
C LYS A 179 4.99 -9.55 -12.37
N ASP A 180 5.23 -10.13 -11.20
CA ASP A 180 6.42 -9.81 -10.41
C ASP A 180 7.70 -10.11 -11.20
N ASN A 181 8.65 -9.18 -11.15
CA ASN A 181 9.94 -9.30 -11.84
C ASN A 181 11.00 -10.01 -10.97
N GLY A 182 10.56 -10.92 -10.10
CA GLY A 182 11.41 -11.64 -9.15
C GLY A 182 11.79 -10.84 -7.90
N GLN A 183 11.10 -9.71 -7.64
CA GLN A 183 11.32 -8.94 -6.41
C GLN A 183 10.63 -9.58 -5.20
N ASN A 184 9.68 -10.49 -5.43
CA ASN A 184 8.91 -11.20 -4.41
C ASN A 184 8.28 -10.23 -3.38
N THR A 185 7.93 -9.02 -3.83
CA THR A 185 7.33 -7.98 -3.01
C THR A 185 5.81 -8.04 -3.18
N PRO A 186 5.03 -8.23 -2.11
CA PRO A 186 3.58 -8.24 -2.23
C PRO A 186 3.04 -6.93 -2.79
N ASP A 187 2.16 -7.01 -3.79
CA ASP A 187 1.53 -5.89 -4.48
C ASP A 187 0.03 -6.11 -4.70
N ILE A 188 -0.55 -7.11 -4.01
CA ILE A 188 -1.98 -7.38 -3.98
C ILE A 188 -2.35 -7.62 -2.52
N PHE A 189 -3.24 -6.79 -1.99
CA PHE A 189 -3.78 -6.97 -0.64
C PHE A 189 -5.30 -7.05 -0.66
N LYS A 190 -5.86 -7.86 0.24
CA LYS A 190 -7.31 -8.04 0.39
C LYS A 190 -7.65 -8.10 1.87
N GLU A 191 -8.86 -7.65 2.20
CA GLU A 191 -9.43 -7.74 3.55
C GLU A 191 -10.76 -8.47 3.47
N TYR A 192 -10.99 -9.41 4.39
CA TYR A 192 -12.23 -10.16 4.50
C TYR A 192 -12.85 -9.98 5.88
N GLN A 193 -14.13 -9.63 5.91
CA GLN A 193 -14.89 -9.44 7.15
C GLN A 193 -16.03 -10.46 7.22
N TRP A 194 -16.29 -10.98 8.41
CA TRP A 194 -17.47 -11.80 8.66
C TRP A 194 -18.75 -10.97 8.51
N MET A 195 -19.65 -11.45 7.67
CA MET A 195 -20.98 -10.89 7.46
C MET A 195 -22.02 -11.79 8.14
N PRO A 196 -22.56 -11.41 9.32
CA PRO A 196 -23.49 -12.26 10.08
C PRO A 196 -24.73 -12.65 9.28
N ASP A 197 -25.25 -11.73 8.47
CA ASP A 197 -26.46 -11.92 7.68
C ASP A 197 -26.28 -13.01 6.60
N ASN A 198 -25.05 -13.14 6.08
CA ASN A 198 -24.72 -14.10 5.02
C ASN A 198 -24.02 -15.35 5.56
N GLY A 199 -23.65 -15.36 6.84
CA GLY A 199 -22.95 -16.47 7.47
C GLY A 199 -21.61 -16.81 6.81
N ASN A 200 -20.94 -15.82 6.21
CA ASN A 200 -19.70 -16.00 5.46
C ASN A 200 -18.76 -14.78 5.59
N PHE A 201 -17.51 -14.96 5.19
CA PHE A 201 -16.57 -13.85 5.00
C PHE A 201 -16.71 -13.26 3.60
N GLU A 202 -16.72 -11.94 3.53
CA GLU A 202 -16.77 -11.19 2.27
C GLU A 202 -15.62 -10.21 2.18
N GLN A 203 -15.15 -9.97 0.97
CA GLN A 203 -14.12 -8.95 0.75
C GLN A 203 -14.70 -7.57 1.05
N VAL A 204 -14.01 -6.81 1.90
CA VAL A 204 -14.36 -5.43 2.24
C VAL A 204 -13.25 -4.48 1.79
N LEU A 205 -13.60 -3.19 1.73
CA LEU A 205 -12.64 -2.13 1.41
C LEU A 205 -12.13 -1.49 2.70
N PHE A 206 -10.81 -1.37 2.82
CA PHE A 206 -10.23 -0.55 3.88
C PHE A 206 -10.68 0.92 3.70
N PRO A 207 -10.95 1.72 4.76
CA PRO A 207 -11.31 3.12 4.57
C PRO A 207 -10.14 4.05 4.18
N GLY A 208 -8.89 3.67 4.46
CA GLY A 208 -7.70 4.51 4.20
C GLY A 208 -7.35 4.64 2.72
N ILE A 209 -6.91 5.83 2.29
CA ILE A 209 -6.41 6.14 0.94
C ILE A 209 -4.97 6.67 0.94
N TYR A 210 -4.42 7.01 2.11
CA TYR A 210 -3.05 7.48 2.29
C TYR A 210 -2.63 7.54 3.76
N PRO A 211 -1.42 7.11 4.14
CA PRO A 211 -0.39 6.53 3.29
C PRO A 211 -0.65 5.11 2.86
N ASP A 212 -1.54 4.38 3.53
CA ASP A 212 -1.76 2.97 3.28
C ASP A 212 -3.15 2.80 2.61
N VAL A 213 -3.18 2.17 1.43
CA VAL A 213 -4.44 1.94 0.70
C VAL A 213 -5.15 0.70 1.22
N THR A 214 -4.46 -0.18 1.94
CA THR A 214 -5.04 -1.43 2.43
C THR A 214 -4.73 -1.62 3.91
N HIS A 215 -5.60 -2.35 4.61
CA HIS A 215 -5.44 -2.58 6.03
C HIS A 215 -4.15 -3.35 6.35
N TYR A 216 -3.79 -4.33 5.49
CA TYR A 216 -2.52 -5.06 5.63
C TYR A 216 -1.32 -4.11 5.64
N GLN A 217 -1.26 -3.16 4.69
CA GLN A 217 -0.19 -2.17 4.64
C GLN A 217 -0.18 -1.28 5.89
N ALA A 218 -1.35 -0.84 6.36
CA ALA A 218 -1.48 -0.01 7.55
C ALA A 218 -0.94 -0.72 8.81
N GLU A 219 -1.23 -2.01 9.00
CA GLU A 219 -0.69 -2.82 10.10
C GLU A 219 0.84 -2.96 10.02
N GLN A 220 1.38 -3.18 8.81
CA GLN A 220 2.83 -3.21 8.62
C GLN A 220 3.47 -1.86 8.95
N SER A 221 2.88 -0.76 8.49
CA SER A 221 3.31 0.61 8.78
C SER A 221 3.27 0.91 10.29
N GLN A 222 2.25 0.43 11.00
CA GLN A 222 2.12 0.55 12.45
C GLN A 222 3.23 -0.21 13.18
N SER A 223 3.50 -1.46 12.78
CA SER A 223 4.59 -2.27 13.33
C SER A 223 5.98 -1.64 13.10
N GLN A 224 6.21 -1.09 11.90
CA GLN A 224 7.45 -0.40 11.55
C GLN A 224 7.66 0.84 12.42
N LEU A 225 6.60 1.65 12.61
CA LEU A 225 6.64 2.80 13.50
C LEU A 225 6.92 2.39 14.96
N ASN A 226 6.28 1.33 15.46
CA ASN A 226 6.51 0.84 16.82
C ASN A 226 7.99 0.41 17.01
N SER A 227 8.56 -0.21 15.98
CA SER A 227 9.98 -0.60 15.93
C SER A 227 10.92 0.61 15.82
N SER A 228 10.55 1.65 15.05
CA SER A 228 11.33 2.88 14.90
C SER A 228 11.40 3.67 16.21
N ILE A 229 10.31 3.73 16.96
CA ILE A 229 10.24 4.36 18.29
C ILE A 229 11.19 3.65 19.25
N THR A 230 11.19 2.31 19.25
CA THR A 230 12.05 1.49 20.13
C THR A 230 13.54 1.72 19.83
N THR A 231 13.89 1.97 18.58
CA THR A 231 15.27 2.21 18.12
C THR A 231 15.66 3.69 18.09
N GLY A 232 14.76 4.61 18.46
CA GLY A 232 15.00 6.06 18.45
C GLY A 232 15.03 6.71 17.06
N SER A 233 14.59 6.01 16.01
CA SER A 233 14.51 6.56 14.65
C SER A 233 13.26 7.43 14.46
N SER A 234 13.45 8.64 13.92
CA SER A 234 12.37 9.61 13.67
C SER A 234 11.79 9.56 12.26
N ARG A 235 12.30 8.66 11.39
CA ARG A 235 11.95 8.63 9.97
C ARG A 235 10.45 8.50 9.70
N GLU A 236 9.74 7.71 10.51
CA GLU A 236 8.32 7.44 10.35
C GLU A 236 7.41 8.33 11.23
N ASN A 237 7.98 9.27 12.00
CA ASN A 237 7.21 10.08 12.96
C ASN A 237 6.11 10.91 12.29
N TRP A 238 6.25 11.26 11.02
CA TRP A 238 5.25 12.01 10.27
C TRP A 238 3.89 11.29 10.23
N ARG A 239 3.88 9.95 10.25
CA ARG A 239 2.68 9.10 10.25
C ARG A 239 1.83 9.24 11.51
N LYS A 240 2.45 9.66 12.63
CA LYS A 240 1.76 9.92 13.91
C LYS A 240 1.19 11.33 14.01
N THR A 241 1.50 12.20 13.06
CA THR A 241 1.15 13.61 13.16
C THR A 241 0.04 13.93 12.18
N PHE A 242 -1.00 14.57 12.69
CA PHE A 242 -2.16 14.98 11.90
C PHE A 242 -1.78 15.96 10.77
N PHE A 243 -0.68 16.72 10.89
CA PHE A 243 -0.16 17.55 9.79
C PHE A 243 0.80 16.80 8.86
N GLY A 244 1.56 15.82 9.37
CA GLY A 244 2.61 15.14 8.61
C GLY A 244 2.05 14.28 7.49
N VAL A 245 1.01 13.48 7.77
CA VAL A 245 0.36 12.62 6.76
C VAL A 245 -0.13 13.41 5.54
N PRO A 246 -1.00 14.44 5.67
CA PRO A 246 -1.49 15.18 4.52
C PRO A 246 -0.40 16.03 3.85
N THR A 247 0.62 16.48 4.59
CA THR A 247 1.81 17.14 3.99
C THR A 247 2.60 16.16 3.11
N MET A 248 2.78 14.92 3.58
CA MET A 248 3.46 13.88 2.82
C MET A 248 2.65 13.49 1.59
N MET A 249 1.32 13.36 1.70
CA MET A 249 0.42 13.12 0.57
C MET A 249 0.58 14.18 -0.53
N ALA A 250 0.54 15.47 -0.14
CA ALA A 250 0.73 16.58 -1.06
C ALA A 250 2.09 16.54 -1.78
N LYS A 251 3.14 16.14 -1.05
CA LYS A 251 4.49 16.00 -1.61
C LYS A 251 4.61 14.81 -2.55
N THR A 252 4.13 13.63 -2.15
CA THR A 252 4.38 12.36 -2.85
C THR A 252 3.42 12.14 -4.01
N LEU A 253 2.13 12.37 -3.81
CA LEU A 253 1.09 12.11 -4.81
C LEU A 253 0.78 13.33 -5.69
N PHE A 254 0.86 14.54 -5.14
CA PHE A 254 0.51 15.78 -5.86
C PHE A 254 1.73 16.60 -6.27
N HIS A 255 2.92 16.12 -5.93
CA HIS A 255 4.21 16.69 -6.33
C HIS A 255 4.42 18.15 -5.89
N TRP A 256 3.75 18.57 -4.81
CA TRP A 256 3.94 19.90 -4.25
C TRP A 256 5.29 20.00 -3.53
N SER A 257 5.94 21.15 -3.68
CA SER A 257 7.16 21.43 -2.94
C SER A 257 6.84 21.60 -1.45
N THR A 258 7.64 21.01 -0.57
CA THR A 258 7.49 21.22 0.88
C THR A 258 7.53 22.69 1.27
N ALA A 259 8.26 23.53 0.52
CA ALA A 259 8.33 24.98 0.77
C ALA A 259 7.03 25.73 0.46
N THR A 260 6.12 25.12 -0.31
CA THR A 260 4.84 25.74 -0.72
C THR A 260 3.63 25.13 -0.02
N ILE A 261 3.83 24.10 0.80
CA ILE A 261 2.74 23.45 1.53
C ILE A 261 2.49 24.18 2.84
N THR A 262 1.25 24.61 3.05
CA THR A 262 0.78 25.13 4.33
C THR A 262 -0.38 24.28 4.82
N THR A 263 -0.47 24.06 6.12
CA THR A 263 -1.52 23.23 6.74
C THR A 263 -2.23 23.96 7.86
N LYS A 264 -3.52 23.68 8.02
CA LYS A 264 -4.36 24.24 9.08
C LYS A 264 -5.43 23.24 9.50
N THR A 265 -5.59 23.02 10.79
CA THR A 265 -6.73 22.23 11.31
C THR A 265 -8.03 22.98 11.06
N VAL A 266 -8.97 22.32 10.40
CA VAL A 266 -10.32 22.84 10.14
C VAL A 266 -11.27 22.39 11.24
N SER A 267 -11.25 21.10 11.59
CA SER A 267 -12.13 20.57 12.64
C SER A 267 -11.61 19.26 13.23
N TYR A 268 -12.13 18.93 14.41
CA TYR A 268 -12.00 17.63 15.06
C TYR A 268 -13.39 17.19 15.55
N ARG A 269 -13.79 15.95 15.24
CA ARG A 269 -15.04 15.36 15.69
C ARG A 269 -14.76 14.25 16.69
N THR A 270 -15.02 14.52 17.96
CA THR A 270 -14.82 13.58 19.07
C THR A 270 -15.62 12.28 18.90
N ALA A 271 -16.87 12.38 18.42
CA ALA A 271 -17.76 11.23 18.26
C ALA A 271 -17.22 10.17 17.29
N THR A 272 -16.48 10.56 16.27
CA THR A 272 -15.94 9.66 15.23
C THR A 272 -14.42 9.55 15.28
N GLY A 273 -13.75 10.25 16.20
CA GLY A 273 -12.29 10.31 16.25
C GLY A 273 -11.64 10.91 15.00
N SER A 274 -12.40 11.67 14.20
CA SER A 274 -11.97 12.10 12.87
C SER A 274 -11.43 13.53 12.87
N TYR A 275 -10.40 13.77 12.05
CA TYR A 275 -9.73 15.06 11.90
C TYR A 275 -9.94 15.59 10.48
N ALA A 276 -10.13 16.90 10.34
CA ALA A 276 -10.13 17.58 9.04
C ALA A 276 -9.00 18.60 9.00
N VAL A 277 -8.08 18.44 8.04
CA VAL A 277 -6.91 19.31 7.85
C VAL A 277 -6.95 19.91 6.46
N ALA A 278 -7.00 21.24 6.40
CA ALA A 278 -6.82 21.98 5.15
C ALA A 278 -5.33 22.03 4.81
N VAL A 279 -5.00 21.71 3.58
CA VAL A 279 -3.67 21.81 2.98
C VAL A 279 -3.79 22.77 1.80
N THR A 280 -2.93 23.78 1.76
CA THR A 280 -2.92 24.80 0.70
C THR A 280 -1.54 24.84 0.06
N ASN A 281 -1.52 24.87 -1.27
CA ASN A 281 -0.32 25.12 -2.06
C ASN A 281 -0.18 26.63 -2.29
N THR A 282 0.89 27.23 -1.77
CA THR A 282 1.22 28.66 -1.96
C THR A 282 2.15 28.89 -3.15
N GLY A 283 2.50 27.83 -3.88
CA GLY A 283 3.34 27.89 -5.07
C GLY A 283 2.59 28.37 -6.32
N PRO A 284 3.28 28.43 -7.47
CA PRO A 284 2.63 28.71 -8.74
C PRO A 284 1.44 27.76 -8.98
N GLY A 285 0.30 28.31 -9.41
CA GLY A 285 -0.93 27.55 -9.65
C GLY A 285 -1.89 27.48 -8.45
N GLY A 286 -1.39 27.61 -7.22
CA GLY A 286 -2.21 27.67 -6.01
C GLY A 286 -2.99 26.38 -5.72
N GLY A 287 -4.13 26.53 -5.03
CA GLY A 287 -5.08 25.46 -4.74
C GLY A 287 -4.84 24.74 -3.41
N GLY A 288 -5.50 23.61 -3.22
CA GLY A 288 -5.56 22.95 -1.92
C GLY A 288 -6.62 21.87 -1.81
N PHE A 289 -6.59 21.15 -0.69
CA PHE A 289 -7.59 20.16 -0.32
C PHE A 289 -7.82 20.14 1.19
N ILE A 290 -8.94 19.57 1.62
CA ILE A 290 -9.20 19.16 3.00
C ILE A 290 -9.03 17.65 3.06
N ALA A 291 -8.08 17.17 3.87
CA ALA A 291 -7.95 15.77 4.21
C ALA A 291 -8.79 15.44 5.44
N TYR A 292 -9.66 14.45 5.30
CA TYR A 292 -10.37 13.81 6.40
C TYR A 292 -9.57 12.57 6.80
N MET A 293 -9.28 12.44 8.09
CA MET A 293 -8.40 11.40 8.61
C MET A 293 -8.98 10.70 9.83
N PHE A 294 -8.53 9.48 10.05
CA PHE A 294 -8.77 8.67 11.25
C PHE A 294 -7.45 8.07 11.74
N ARG A 295 -7.46 7.54 12.96
CA ARG A 295 -6.38 6.70 13.48
C ARG A 295 -6.70 5.24 13.19
N LEU A 296 -5.72 4.46 12.75
CA LEU A 296 -5.85 3.00 12.61
C LEU A 296 -6.41 2.40 13.92
N ASP A 297 -7.35 1.45 13.82
CA ASP A 297 -8.04 0.79 14.94
C ASP A 297 -8.72 1.69 15.98
N SER A 298 -9.08 2.92 15.60
CA SER A 298 -9.87 3.86 16.41
C SER A 298 -9.22 4.37 17.72
N ASN A 299 -8.97 5.69 17.76
CA ASN A 299 -8.67 6.51 18.94
C ASN A 299 -7.50 6.13 19.86
N GLN A 300 -6.71 5.10 19.55
CA GLN A 300 -5.46 4.85 20.27
C GLN A 300 -4.43 5.93 19.93
N GLU A 301 -3.94 6.67 20.93
CA GLU A 301 -3.03 7.80 20.71
C GLU A 301 -1.69 7.40 20.08
N SER A 302 -1.31 6.13 20.18
CA SER A 302 -0.13 5.54 19.57
C SER A 302 -0.25 5.29 18.07
N ASN A 303 -1.47 5.21 17.54
CA ASN A 303 -1.70 4.67 16.22
C ASN A 303 -1.46 5.69 15.10
N ILE A 304 -1.08 5.20 13.93
CA ILE A 304 -0.85 5.99 12.72
C ILE A 304 -2.14 6.64 12.24
N PHE A 305 -1.99 7.75 11.50
CA PHE A 305 -3.07 8.43 10.82
C PHE A 305 -3.21 7.95 9.38
N GLU A 306 -4.45 7.72 8.96
CA GLU A 306 -4.84 7.44 7.59
C GLU A 306 -5.81 8.51 7.10
N VAL A 307 -5.59 9.01 5.89
CA VAL A 307 -6.56 9.82 5.14
C VAL A 307 -7.65 8.89 4.64
N MET A 308 -8.92 9.19 4.87
CA MET A 308 -10.06 8.42 4.34
C MET A 308 -10.69 9.06 3.10
N LYS A 309 -10.54 10.39 2.97
CA LYS A 309 -11.17 11.19 1.92
C LYS A 309 -10.44 12.52 1.80
N ILE A 310 -10.40 13.05 0.59
CA ILE A 310 -10.11 14.47 0.38
C ILE A 310 -11.28 15.19 -0.29
N THR A 311 -11.39 16.48 -0.05
CA THR A 311 -12.24 17.39 -0.84
C THR A 311 -11.43 18.60 -1.28
N THR A 312 -11.79 19.22 -2.39
CA THR A 312 -11.20 20.50 -2.81
C THR A 312 -11.59 21.61 -1.85
N LEU A 313 -10.79 22.69 -1.81
CA LEU A 313 -11.10 23.84 -0.94
C LEU A 313 -12.21 24.76 -1.49
N ASP A 314 -12.44 24.76 -2.79
CA ASP A 314 -13.33 25.71 -3.48
C ASP A 314 -14.41 25.03 -4.34
N ASP A 315 -14.54 23.70 -4.24
CA ASP A 315 -15.47 22.86 -5.00
C ASP A 315 -15.38 23.04 -6.54
N ALA A 316 -14.31 23.66 -7.04
CA ALA A 316 -14.15 23.94 -8.47
C ALA A 316 -13.73 22.72 -9.28
N THR A 317 -13.22 21.67 -8.61
CA THR A 317 -12.74 20.42 -9.20
C THR A 317 -13.37 19.24 -8.48
N MET A 318 -14.07 18.37 -9.22
CA MET A 318 -14.76 17.21 -8.64
C MET A 318 -14.67 15.99 -9.55
N LEU A 319 -14.59 14.81 -8.93
CA LEU A 319 -14.83 13.52 -9.56
C LEU A 319 -16.26 13.08 -9.23
N SER A 320 -17.09 12.84 -10.24
CA SER A 320 -18.47 12.37 -10.07
C SER A 320 -18.63 10.88 -10.36
N ASN A 321 -17.74 10.29 -11.16
CA ASN A 321 -17.68 8.86 -11.41
C ASN A 321 -16.22 8.40 -11.56
N PRO A 322 -15.79 7.32 -10.91
CA PRO A 322 -16.55 6.47 -9.98
C PRO A 322 -16.81 7.14 -8.64
N ALA A 323 -17.90 6.74 -7.97
CA ALA A 323 -18.08 7.03 -6.55
C ALA A 323 -17.12 6.17 -5.71
N THR A 324 -16.75 6.67 -4.53
CA THR A 324 -15.89 5.95 -3.58
C THR A 324 -16.49 4.60 -3.21
N GLY A 325 -15.67 3.55 -3.24
CA GLY A 325 -16.01 2.17 -2.89
C GLY A 325 -16.65 1.36 -4.01
N LEU A 326 -16.91 1.96 -5.17
CA LEU A 326 -17.45 1.23 -6.30
C LEU A 326 -16.39 0.43 -7.04
N GLN A 327 -16.85 -0.65 -7.66
CA GLN A 327 -16.06 -1.43 -8.61
C GLN A 327 -15.92 -0.65 -9.92
N VAL A 328 -14.69 -0.61 -10.42
CA VAL A 328 -14.32 -0.01 -11.70
C VAL A 328 -13.87 -1.14 -12.61
N ILE A 329 -14.45 -1.20 -13.81
CA ILE A 329 -14.17 -2.21 -14.83
C ILE A 329 -13.37 -1.55 -15.94
N ASN A 330 -12.38 -2.26 -16.50
CA ASN A 330 -11.56 -1.77 -17.60
C ASN A 330 -12.31 -1.91 -18.95
N PRO A 331 -12.35 -0.87 -19.81
CA PRO A 331 -11.88 0.50 -19.58
C PRO A 331 -12.77 1.27 -18.60
N ALA A 332 -12.15 1.98 -17.66
CA ALA A 332 -12.87 2.78 -16.68
C ALA A 332 -13.50 4.01 -17.33
N LYS A 333 -14.83 4.16 -17.21
CA LYS A 333 -15.48 5.44 -17.50
C LYS A 333 -15.29 6.38 -16.32
N ILE A 334 -14.60 7.49 -16.51
CA ILE A 334 -14.31 8.48 -15.47
C ILE A 334 -14.96 9.81 -15.84
N GLU A 335 -15.69 10.40 -14.89
CA GLU A 335 -16.45 11.63 -15.10
C GLU A 335 -16.23 12.61 -13.96
N GLY A 336 -16.28 13.90 -14.28
CA GLY A 336 -16.08 14.96 -13.31
C GLY A 336 -16.26 16.34 -13.91
N THR A 337 -15.98 17.34 -13.09
CA THR A 337 -16.03 18.75 -13.46
C THR A 337 -14.76 19.44 -13.01
N ALA A 338 -14.29 20.40 -13.81
CA ALA A 338 -13.26 21.32 -13.38
C ALA A 338 -13.44 22.68 -14.03
N SER A 339 -12.91 23.72 -13.37
CA SER A 339 -12.90 25.08 -13.88
C SER A 339 -11.48 25.51 -14.21
N VAL A 340 -11.23 25.81 -15.49
CA VAL A 340 -9.94 26.34 -15.96
C VAL A 340 -10.15 27.55 -16.86
N SER A 341 -9.21 28.49 -16.85
CA SER A 341 -9.30 29.71 -17.66
C SER A 341 -9.28 29.39 -19.17
N SER A 342 -8.40 28.49 -19.62
CA SER A 342 -8.41 27.91 -20.97
C SER A 342 -7.34 26.81 -21.10
N GLY A 343 -7.59 25.78 -21.91
CA GLY A 343 -6.57 24.81 -22.35
C GLY A 343 -6.78 23.42 -21.77
N VAL A 344 -5.79 22.93 -21.01
CA VAL A 344 -5.88 21.62 -20.35
C VAL A 344 -6.53 21.79 -18.99
N VAL A 345 -7.67 21.13 -18.82
CA VAL A 345 -8.46 21.06 -17.58
C VAL A 345 -7.73 20.22 -16.54
N GLY A 346 -7.12 19.13 -16.98
CA GLY A 346 -6.42 18.22 -16.09
C GLY A 346 -6.13 16.87 -16.73
N ARG A 347 -5.88 15.88 -15.87
CA ARG A 347 -5.54 14.50 -16.23
C ARG A 347 -6.10 13.55 -15.18
N VAL A 348 -6.63 12.42 -15.61
CA VAL A 348 -7.03 11.32 -14.73
C VAL A 348 -5.96 10.26 -14.75
N VAL A 349 -5.58 9.78 -13.56
CA VAL A 349 -4.65 8.66 -13.38
C VAL A 349 -5.28 7.64 -12.44
N ILE A 350 -5.16 6.37 -12.78
CA ILE A 350 -5.59 5.24 -11.96
C ILE A 350 -4.34 4.63 -11.32
N TYR A 351 -4.37 4.49 -10.00
CA TYR A 351 -3.31 3.92 -9.19
C TYR A 351 -3.77 2.63 -8.50
N THR A 352 -2.85 1.69 -8.33
CA THR A 352 -3.02 0.52 -7.45
C THR A 352 -2.87 0.92 -5.97
N ASP A 353 -3.11 -0.04 -5.09
CA ASP A 353 -2.79 -0.03 -3.66
C ASP A 353 -1.32 0.28 -3.31
N THR A 354 -0.39 0.11 -4.24
CA THR A 354 1.03 0.49 -4.09
C THR A 354 1.36 1.87 -4.65
N TYR A 355 0.35 2.65 -5.07
CA TYR A 355 0.51 3.91 -5.82
C TYR A 355 1.29 3.77 -7.12
N SER A 356 1.24 2.60 -7.75
CA SER A 356 1.75 2.41 -9.11
C SER A 356 0.69 2.86 -10.11
N SER A 357 1.05 3.75 -11.03
CA SER A 357 0.14 4.18 -12.10
C SER A 357 -0.09 3.04 -13.08
N VAL A 358 -1.36 2.67 -13.28
CA VAL A 358 -1.78 1.57 -14.16
C VAL A 358 -2.68 2.00 -15.31
N GLY A 359 -3.22 3.21 -15.25
CA GLY A 359 -4.06 3.79 -16.29
C GLY A 359 -3.98 5.30 -16.30
N ASP A 360 -4.14 5.88 -17.49
CA ASP A 360 -3.96 7.30 -17.70
C ASP A 360 -4.83 7.82 -18.85
N SER A 361 -5.57 8.91 -18.62
CA SER A 361 -6.43 9.50 -19.65
C SER A 361 -5.67 10.32 -20.70
N GLY A 362 -4.41 10.66 -20.42
CA GLY A 362 -3.73 11.80 -21.03
C GLY A 362 -4.43 13.13 -20.71
N PRO A 363 -4.05 14.21 -21.40
CA PRO A 363 -4.60 15.54 -21.16
C PRO A 363 -6.09 15.62 -21.50
N ILE A 364 -6.86 16.24 -20.61
CA ILE A 364 -8.28 16.56 -20.81
C ILE A 364 -8.37 18.05 -21.13
N ASN A 365 -8.88 18.39 -22.31
CA ASN A 365 -9.00 19.78 -22.78
C ASN A 365 -10.39 20.35 -22.52
N GLY A 366 -10.46 21.67 -22.30
CA GLY A 366 -11.70 22.38 -22.04
C GLY A 366 -11.49 23.84 -21.68
N THR A 367 -12.58 24.60 -21.55
CA THR A 367 -12.55 26.04 -21.30
C THR A 367 -13.66 26.44 -20.33
N GLY A 368 -13.34 27.30 -19.37
CA GLY A 368 -14.28 27.70 -18.33
C GLY A 368 -14.59 26.55 -17.36
N SER A 369 -15.79 26.59 -16.79
CA SER A 369 -16.33 25.46 -16.03
C SER A 369 -16.83 24.40 -17.01
N THR A 370 -16.20 23.24 -17.03
CA THR A 370 -16.52 22.16 -17.97
C THR A 370 -16.64 20.83 -17.25
N SER A 371 -17.62 20.03 -17.68
CA SER A 371 -17.64 18.59 -17.40
C SER A 371 -16.72 17.84 -18.34
N PHE A 372 -16.18 16.72 -17.90
CA PHE A 372 -15.45 15.78 -18.74
C PHE A 372 -15.96 14.36 -18.54
N SER A 373 -15.79 13.53 -19.58
CA SER A 373 -16.03 12.10 -19.54
C SER A 373 -14.93 11.41 -20.36
N LYS A 374 -14.20 10.49 -19.75
CA LYS A 374 -13.04 9.80 -20.35
C LYS A 374 -13.09 8.31 -20.08
N ALA A 375 -12.83 7.51 -21.11
CA ALA A 375 -12.50 6.10 -20.93
C ALA A 375 -10.99 5.98 -20.68
N VAL A 376 -10.62 5.35 -19.57
CA VAL A 376 -9.23 5.12 -19.17
C VAL A 376 -8.97 3.62 -19.16
N ASN A 377 -8.13 3.16 -20.07
CA ASN A 377 -7.66 1.78 -20.05
C ASN A 377 -6.62 1.62 -18.94
N TYR A 378 -6.64 0.49 -18.26
CA TYR A 378 -5.62 0.12 -17.29
C TYR A 378 -5.32 -1.37 -17.32
N GLN A 379 -4.19 -1.76 -16.73
CA GLN A 379 -3.77 -3.14 -16.59
C GLN A 379 -3.36 -3.42 -15.16
N LEU A 380 -3.98 -4.44 -14.54
CA LEU A 380 -3.63 -4.87 -13.20
C LEU A 380 -2.64 -6.03 -13.23
N ASN A 381 -1.93 -6.20 -12.11
CA ASN A 381 -1.18 -7.42 -11.80
C ASN A 381 -2.05 -8.44 -11.05
N ALA A 382 -3.14 -8.00 -10.43
CA ALA A 382 -4.04 -8.83 -9.66
C ALA A 382 -4.94 -9.71 -10.52
N SER A 383 -5.26 -10.89 -9.96
CA SER A 383 -6.42 -11.67 -10.38
C SER A 383 -7.61 -11.31 -9.47
N GLY A 384 -8.70 -10.84 -10.07
CA GLY A 384 -9.92 -10.44 -9.35
C GLY A 384 -9.97 -8.95 -8.96
N LEU A 385 -10.51 -8.68 -7.77
CA LEU A 385 -10.67 -7.32 -7.23
C LEU A 385 -9.39 -6.88 -6.51
N GLN A 386 -8.91 -5.69 -6.85
CA GLN A 386 -7.77 -5.03 -6.19
C GLN A 386 -8.18 -3.64 -5.70
N GLU A 387 -7.78 -3.26 -4.49
CA GLU A 387 -8.00 -1.87 -4.05
C GLU A 387 -7.14 -0.90 -4.86
N GLY A 388 -7.70 0.27 -5.16
CA GLY A 388 -7.00 1.29 -5.91
C GLY A 388 -7.62 2.67 -5.75
N ILE A 389 -7.06 3.63 -6.47
CA ILE A 389 -7.46 5.03 -6.38
C ILE A 389 -7.53 5.62 -7.78
N VAL A 390 -8.63 6.32 -8.06
CA VAL A 390 -8.74 7.22 -9.20
C VAL A 390 -8.43 8.63 -8.72
N ILE A 391 -7.45 9.29 -9.33
CA ILE A 391 -7.09 10.68 -9.04
C ILE A 391 -7.34 11.53 -10.29
N PHE A 392 -8.08 12.61 -10.12
CA PHE A 392 -8.16 13.68 -11.08
C PHE A 392 -7.28 14.86 -10.64
N TYR A 393 -6.27 15.15 -11.46
CA TYR A 393 -5.35 16.26 -11.29
C TYR A 393 -5.80 17.44 -12.14
N SER A 394 -6.25 18.51 -11.50
CA SER A 394 -6.48 19.79 -12.17
C SER A 394 -5.16 20.55 -12.25
N THR A 395 -4.77 20.91 -13.48
CA THR A 395 -3.48 21.56 -13.76
C THR A 395 -3.72 22.77 -14.63
N ASN A 396 -2.99 23.86 -14.40
CA ASN A 396 -2.84 24.87 -15.45
C ASN A 396 -1.71 24.41 -16.38
N GLN A 397 -1.97 24.30 -17.68
CA GLN A 397 -0.96 23.99 -18.72
C GLN A 397 -0.46 22.53 -18.81
N ASN A 398 -1.23 21.53 -18.35
CA ASN A 398 -0.87 20.10 -18.48
C ASN A 398 0.46 19.70 -17.80
N ASN A 399 0.93 20.49 -16.83
CA ASN A 399 2.14 20.17 -16.11
C ASN A 399 1.78 19.49 -14.79
N MET A 400 2.01 18.17 -14.72
CA MET A 400 1.83 17.39 -13.48
C MET A 400 2.77 17.82 -12.34
N LEU A 401 3.76 18.68 -12.62
CA LEU A 401 4.58 19.33 -11.58
C LEU A 401 3.91 20.58 -10.99
N ILE A 402 2.80 21.02 -11.58
CA ILE A 402 2.01 22.19 -11.19
C ILE A 402 0.55 21.74 -11.06
N VAL A 403 0.32 20.81 -10.13
CA VAL A 403 -1.03 20.40 -9.73
C VAL A 403 -1.62 21.50 -8.86
N ASN A 404 -2.78 22.01 -9.24
CA ASN A 404 -3.46 23.04 -8.46
C ASN A 404 -4.44 22.40 -7.49
N GLN A 405 -5.31 21.55 -8.03
CA GLN A 405 -6.35 20.89 -7.26
C GLN A 405 -6.43 19.42 -7.62
N VAL A 406 -6.99 18.66 -6.69
CA VAL A 406 -7.08 17.22 -6.76
C VAL A 406 -8.42 16.75 -6.25
N SER A 407 -8.99 15.77 -6.95
CA SER A 407 -10.14 15.02 -6.48
C SER A 407 -9.81 13.53 -6.59
N MET A 408 -10.26 12.73 -5.62
CA MET A 408 -9.91 11.33 -5.51
C MET A 408 -11.12 10.48 -5.15
N ALA A 409 -11.18 9.28 -5.72
CA ALA A 409 -12.08 8.22 -5.28
C ALA A 409 -11.27 6.95 -5.02
N LYS A 410 -11.50 6.35 -3.85
CA LYS A 410 -11.06 4.99 -3.56
C LYS A 410 -11.97 4.00 -4.27
N VAL A 411 -11.46 2.96 -4.88
CA VAL A 411 -12.24 2.04 -5.72
C VAL A 411 -11.74 0.60 -5.60
N LEU A 412 -12.56 -0.34 -6.08
CA LEU A 412 -12.14 -1.71 -6.38
C LEU A 412 -11.90 -1.85 -7.89
N LEU A 413 -10.66 -2.04 -8.29
CA LEU A 413 -10.27 -2.22 -9.69
C LEU A 413 -10.46 -3.70 -10.09
N THR A 414 -10.98 -3.92 -11.30
CA THR A 414 -11.03 -5.24 -11.93
C THR A 414 -10.62 -5.17 -13.40
N SER A 415 -10.04 -6.25 -13.94
CA SER A 415 -9.53 -6.27 -15.32
C SER A 415 -10.63 -6.40 -16.38
#